data_AF-H3GJC1-F1
#
_entry.id   AF-H3GJC1-F1
#
_cell.length_a   1.000
_cell.length_b   1.000
_cell.length_c   1.000
_cell.angle_alpha   90.00
_cell.angle_beta   90.00
_cell.angle_gamma   90.00
#
_symmetry.space_group_name_H-M   'P 1'
#
loop_
_entity.id
_entity.type
_entity.pdbx_description
1 polymer ?
#
loop_
_entity_poly.entity_id
_entity_poly.type
_entity_poly.pdbx_seq_one_letter_code
_entity_poly.pdbx_strand_id
1 'polypeptide(L)'
;MGRGKALTNQEYWWIIGLHDGGISLHEISRKTSCFRTWLSRPQTDSSSDRPRAGRRLALTDREVRVLVRTAASGEYFAAELKTKLAIKASVRTIQRMLQRVDHLVYTKMDRTLPLTTVHKAARMAWAEEHILNPDGFKYYWRDMRRPAQSFVRRQNGGGSVMVWGTFSAQAVMTAWDSIEQEYLLKLVESMPRRFLAVIKQKRGLTKC
;
A
#
# COMPACT_ATOMS: atom_id res chain seq x y z
N MET A 1 32.38 22.36 -11.39
CA MET A 1 32.22 23.24 -10.22
C MET A 1 31.00 24.13 -10.42
N GLY A 2 30.01 24.08 -9.53
CA GLY A 2 28.88 25.00 -9.58
C GLY A 2 29.35 26.42 -9.24
N ARG A 3 28.94 27.42 -10.01
CA ARG A 3 29.22 28.82 -9.66
C ARG A 3 28.45 29.18 -8.38
N GLY A 4 29.06 30.05 -7.56
CA GLY A 4 28.48 30.53 -6.30
C GLY A 4 27.13 31.24 -6.45
N LYS A 5 26.53 31.59 -5.30
CA LYS A 5 25.21 32.21 -5.19
C LYS A 5 25.13 33.48 -6.07
N ALA A 6 23.97 33.69 -6.71
CA ALA A 6 23.73 34.93 -7.45
C ALA A 6 23.69 36.11 -6.47
N LEU A 7 24.22 37.26 -6.90
CA LEU A 7 24.16 38.51 -6.15
C LEU A 7 22.71 38.89 -5.87
N THR A 8 22.47 39.33 -4.64
CA THR A 8 21.19 39.90 -4.24
C THR A 8 21.01 41.28 -4.88
N ASN A 9 19.76 41.71 -5.04
CA ASN A 9 19.45 43.03 -5.60
C ASN A 9 20.12 44.17 -4.80
N GLN A 10 20.29 44.01 -3.48
CA GLN A 10 20.97 45.01 -2.64
C GLN A 10 22.46 45.12 -2.99
N GLU A 11 23.16 44.00 -3.10
CA GLU A 11 24.57 43.98 -3.49
C GLU A 11 24.77 44.53 -4.91
N TYR A 12 23.82 44.25 -5.81
CA TYR A 12 23.80 44.79 -7.17
C TYR A 12 23.75 46.33 -7.18
N TRP A 13 22.78 46.93 -6.48
CA TRP A 13 22.64 48.39 -6.43
C TRP A 13 23.79 49.07 -5.68
N TRP A 14 24.33 48.42 -4.64
CA TRP A 14 25.51 48.92 -3.94
C TRP A 14 26.75 48.98 -4.87
N ILE A 15 26.95 47.95 -5.70
CA ILE A 15 28.04 47.92 -6.69
C ILE A 15 27.89 49.03 -7.73
N ILE A 16 26.67 49.28 -8.23
CA ILE A 16 26.40 50.38 -9.18
C ILE A 16 26.74 51.73 -8.56
N GLY A 17 26.28 51.97 -7.33
CA GLY A 17 26.57 53.24 -6.64
C GLY A 17 28.08 53.50 -6.45
N LEU A 18 28.88 52.44 -6.22
CA LEU A 18 30.34 52.57 -6.12
C LEU A 18 30.98 52.89 -7.49
N HIS A 19 30.46 52.28 -8.56
CA HIS A 19 30.95 52.52 -9.92
C HIS A 19 30.65 53.95 -10.38
N ASP A 20 29.43 54.44 -10.13
CA ASP A 20 29.03 55.82 -10.46
C ASP A 20 29.80 56.86 -9.63
N GLY A 21 30.27 56.48 -8.44
CA GLY A 21 31.20 57.25 -7.62
C GLY A 21 32.64 57.28 -8.14
N GLY A 22 32.92 56.72 -9.33
CA GLY A 22 34.25 56.72 -9.97
C GLY A 22 35.25 55.71 -9.38
N ILE A 23 34.79 54.79 -8.54
CA ILE A 23 35.66 53.77 -7.92
C ILE A 23 35.95 52.67 -8.95
N SER A 24 37.23 52.32 -9.11
CA SER A 24 37.63 51.30 -10.09
C SER A 24 37.03 49.92 -9.78
N LEU A 25 36.73 49.15 -10.83
CA LEU A 25 36.24 47.77 -10.71
C LEU A 25 37.19 46.86 -9.91
N HIS A 26 38.49 47.17 -9.90
CA HIS A 26 39.49 46.44 -9.13
C HIS A 26 39.33 46.69 -7.62
N GLU A 27 39.09 47.95 -7.23
CA GLU A 27 38.78 48.34 -5.86
C GLU A 27 37.46 47.73 -5.37
N ILE A 28 36.42 47.75 -6.21
CA ILE A 28 35.10 47.19 -5.90
C ILE A 28 35.20 45.69 -5.64
N SER A 29 35.96 44.96 -6.47
CA SER A 29 36.18 43.51 -6.31
C SER A 29 36.89 43.17 -4.99
N ARG A 30 37.87 43.99 -4.58
CA ARG A 30 38.53 43.83 -3.26
C ARG A 30 37.56 44.01 -2.10
N LYS A 31 36.63 44.96 -2.20
CA LYS A 31 35.66 45.27 -1.13
C LYS A 31 34.47 44.31 -1.07
N THR A 32 34.01 43.78 -2.20
CA THR A 32 32.79 42.96 -2.27
C THR A 32 33.05 41.45 -2.40
N SER A 33 34.31 41.02 -2.50
CA SER A 33 34.69 39.62 -2.81
C SER A 33 34.01 39.06 -4.07
N CYS A 34 33.49 39.93 -4.94
CA CYS A 34 32.78 39.57 -6.16
C CYS A 34 33.76 39.52 -7.34
N PHE A 35 33.71 38.43 -8.10
CA PHE A 35 34.66 38.15 -9.18
C PHE A 35 34.53 39.17 -10.31
N ARG A 36 35.68 39.72 -10.73
CA ARG A 36 35.83 40.74 -11.80
C ARG A 36 35.08 40.39 -13.10
N THR A 37 34.97 39.10 -13.42
CA THR A 37 34.27 38.57 -14.61
C THR A 37 32.76 38.82 -14.62
N TRP A 38 32.14 39.06 -13.45
CA TRP A 38 30.71 39.38 -13.37
C TRP A 38 30.46 40.88 -13.55
N LEU A 39 31.33 41.74 -13.01
CA LEU A 39 31.26 43.21 -13.16
C LEU A 39 31.38 43.69 -14.62
N SER A 40 32.03 42.91 -15.48
CA SER A 40 32.16 43.22 -16.92
C SER A 40 30.98 42.71 -17.77
N ARG A 41 29.92 42.14 -17.18
CA ARG A 41 28.77 41.64 -17.94
C ARG A 41 27.80 42.79 -18.24
N PRO A 42 27.52 43.09 -19.52
CA PRO A 42 26.51 44.09 -19.86
C PRO A 42 25.13 43.62 -19.39
N GLN A 43 24.38 44.55 -18.82
CA GLN A 43 23.00 44.32 -18.44
C GLN A 43 22.16 44.09 -19.70
N THR A 44 21.44 42.97 -19.73
CA THR A 44 20.47 42.68 -20.79
C THR A 44 19.09 42.92 -20.20
N ASP A 45 18.53 44.11 -20.43
CA ASP A 45 17.26 44.57 -19.85
C ASP A 45 16.01 43.81 -20.34
N SER A 46 16.14 42.68 -21.05
CA SER A 46 14.98 42.01 -21.66
C SER A 46 14.91 40.48 -21.54
N SER A 47 15.79 39.79 -20.82
CA SER A 47 15.85 38.31 -20.94
C SER A 47 16.14 37.49 -19.68
N SER A 48 16.35 38.08 -18.50
CA SER A 48 16.93 37.37 -17.34
C SER A 48 15.94 36.63 -16.41
N ASP A 49 14.64 36.89 -16.49
CA ASP A 49 13.70 36.37 -15.47
C ASP A 49 13.02 35.05 -15.81
N ARG A 50 13.36 34.41 -16.94
CA ARG A 50 12.83 33.08 -17.22
C ARG A 50 13.57 32.06 -16.35
N PRO A 51 12.88 31.33 -15.45
CA PRO A 51 13.48 30.24 -14.72
C PRO A 51 14.13 29.28 -15.71
N ARG A 52 15.33 28.81 -15.38
CA ARG A 52 16.03 27.85 -16.26
C ARG A 52 15.09 26.69 -16.53
N ALA A 53 14.94 26.37 -17.81
CA ALA A 53 14.18 25.20 -18.22
C ALA A 53 14.74 23.98 -17.46
N GLY A 54 13.87 23.31 -16.72
CA GLY A 54 14.23 22.09 -16.01
C GLY A 54 14.64 20.98 -16.98
N ARG A 55 15.16 19.88 -16.42
CA ARG A 55 15.44 18.69 -17.20
C ARG A 55 14.15 18.21 -17.89
N ARG A 56 14.23 17.89 -19.19
CA ARG A 56 13.11 17.31 -19.94
C ARG A 56 12.60 16.03 -19.25
N LEU A 57 11.28 15.89 -19.21
CA LEU A 57 10.62 14.70 -18.66
C LEU A 57 10.96 13.47 -19.50
N ALA A 58 11.03 12.31 -18.85
CA ALA A 58 11.34 11.04 -19.51
C ALA A 58 10.19 10.48 -20.37
N LEU A 59 8.98 11.06 -20.23
CA LEU A 59 7.83 10.76 -21.06
C LEU A 59 7.51 11.96 -21.95
N THR A 60 7.21 11.69 -23.21
CA THR A 60 6.68 12.67 -24.14
C THR A 60 5.22 12.95 -23.85
N ASP A 61 4.76 14.13 -24.22
CA ASP A 61 3.38 14.58 -24.01
C ASP A 61 2.33 13.69 -24.70
N ARG A 62 2.70 13.09 -25.86
CA ARG A 62 1.86 12.11 -26.56
C ARG A 62 1.76 10.79 -25.78
N GLU A 63 2.87 10.29 -25.26
CA GLU A 63 2.87 9.07 -24.44
C GLU A 63 2.05 9.25 -23.17
N VAL A 64 2.14 10.43 -22.53
CA VAL A 64 1.33 10.76 -21.35
C VAL A 64 -0.16 10.68 -21.68
N ARG A 65 -0.61 11.30 -22.78
CA ARG A 65 -2.03 11.23 -23.18
C ARG A 65 -2.52 9.81 -23.41
N VAL A 66 -1.74 8.99 -24.13
CA VAL A 66 -2.12 7.59 -24.41
C VAL A 66 -2.13 6.77 -23.12
N LEU A 67 -1.15 6.98 -22.25
CA LEU A 67 -1.04 6.32 -20.95
C LEU A 67 -2.26 6.63 -20.07
N VAL A 68 -2.67 7.90 -19.97
CA VAL A 68 -3.82 8.29 -19.15
C VAL A 68 -5.12 7.69 -19.69
N ARG A 69 -5.34 7.72 -21.02
CA ARG A 69 -6.54 7.13 -21.64
C ARG A 69 -6.63 5.61 -21.43
N THR A 70 -5.50 4.92 -21.56
CA THR A 70 -5.46 3.45 -21.36
C THR A 70 -5.52 3.06 -19.90
N ALA A 71 -4.97 3.87 -18.99
CA ALA A 71 -5.11 3.65 -17.55
C ALA A 71 -6.54 3.90 -17.07
N ALA A 72 -7.26 4.86 -17.68
CA ALA A 72 -8.64 5.16 -17.37
C ALA A 72 -9.62 4.01 -17.71
N SER A 73 -9.23 3.02 -18.53
CA SER A 73 -10.06 1.81 -18.72
C SER A 73 -10.06 0.89 -17.50
N GLY A 74 -9.06 1.00 -16.61
CA GLY A 74 -8.98 0.21 -15.38
C GLY A 74 -8.56 -1.26 -15.56
N GLU A 75 -8.26 -1.67 -16.79
CA GLU A 75 -7.98 -3.08 -17.12
C GLU A 75 -6.53 -3.49 -16.89
N TYR A 76 -5.61 -2.52 -16.81
CA TYR A 76 -4.17 -2.79 -16.88
C TYR A 76 -3.42 -2.24 -15.68
N PHE A 77 -2.42 -3.01 -15.21
CA PHE A 77 -1.47 -2.52 -14.22
C PHE A 77 -0.37 -1.65 -14.85
N ALA A 78 0.31 -0.83 -14.04
CA ALA A 78 1.38 0.05 -14.53
C ALA A 78 2.53 -0.69 -15.26
N ALA A 79 2.81 -1.94 -14.87
CA ALA A 79 3.80 -2.77 -15.56
C ALA A 79 3.30 -3.25 -16.94
N GLU A 80 2.02 -3.60 -17.05
CA GLU A 80 1.37 -4.00 -18.30
C GLU A 80 1.18 -2.81 -19.25
N LEU A 81 0.91 -1.62 -18.72
CA LEU A 81 0.89 -0.39 -19.51
C LEU A 81 2.26 -0.10 -20.14
N LYS A 82 3.35 -0.39 -19.42
CA LYS A 82 4.71 -0.24 -19.96
C LYS A 82 4.94 -1.18 -21.15
N THR A 83 4.54 -2.45 -21.04
CA THR A 83 4.74 -3.45 -22.10
C THR A 83 3.82 -3.17 -23.29
N LYS A 84 2.54 -2.89 -23.04
CA LYS A 84 1.53 -2.60 -24.08
C LYS A 84 1.87 -1.36 -24.91
N LEU A 85 2.36 -0.31 -24.26
CA LEU A 85 2.72 0.95 -24.92
C LEU A 85 4.20 1.03 -25.33
N ALA A 86 4.98 -0.03 -25.07
CA ALA A 86 6.42 -0.11 -25.32
C ALA A 86 7.22 1.12 -24.83
N ILE A 87 6.85 1.67 -23.67
CA ILE A 87 7.45 2.90 -23.15
C ILE A 87 8.84 2.61 -22.57
N LYS A 88 9.86 3.36 -23.01
CA LYS A 88 11.26 3.22 -22.53
C LYS A 88 11.44 3.60 -21.06
N ALA A 89 10.55 4.41 -20.50
CA ALA A 89 10.60 4.86 -19.11
C ALA A 89 10.40 3.73 -18.08
N SER A 90 10.81 3.99 -16.83
CA SER A 90 10.60 3.05 -15.73
C SER A 90 9.12 2.96 -15.32
N VAL A 91 8.71 1.81 -14.76
CA VAL A 91 7.36 1.63 -14.17
C VAL A 91 7.09 2.66 -13.08
N ARG A 92 8.11 3.02 -12.27
CA ARG A 92 8.02 4.05 -11.24
C ARG A 92 7.74 5.44 -11.82
N THR A 93 8.24 5.74 -13.02
CA THR A 93 7.95 6.99 -13.73
C THR A 93 6.49 7.03 -14.17
N ILE A 94 5.97 5.92 -14.70
CA ILE A 94 4.56 5.76 -15.08
C ILE A 94 3.66 5.98 -13.85
N GLN A 95 3.93 5.29 -12.74
CA GLN A 95 3.15 5.45 -11.51
C GLN A 95 3.14 6.89 -10.99
N ARG A 96 4.29 7.57 -10.96
CA ARG A 96 4.36 8.98 -10.53
C ARG A 96 3.57 9.91 -11.45
N MET A 97 3.52 9.62 -12.74
CA MET A 97 2.72 10.40 -13.68
C MET A 97 1.22 10.16 -13.47
N LEU A 98 0.80 8.90 -13.28
CA LEU A 98 -0.61 8.58 -13.00
C LEU A 98 -1.08 9.17 -11.66
N GLN A 99 -0.23 9.22 -10.64
CA GLN A 99 -0.52 9.86 -9.36
C GLN A 99 -0.72 11.38 -9.44
N ARG A 100 -0.25 12.03 -10.51
CA ARG A 100 -0.47 13.47 -10.73
C ARG A 100 -1.81 13.77 -11.41
N VAL A 101 -2.52 12.75 -11.87
CA VAL A 101 -3.78 12.90 -12.60
C VAL A 101 -4.92 12.89 -11.59
N ASP A 102 -5.66 14.00 -11.51
CA ASP A 102 -6.66 14.23 -10.46
C ASP A 102 -7.80 13.20 -10.42
N HIS A 103 -8.13 12.60 -11.58
CA HIS A 103 -9.25 11.66 -11.72
C HIS A 103 -8.83 10.17 -11.67
N LEU A 104 -7.56 9.86 -11.40
CA LEU A 104 -7.08 8.48 -11.27
C LEU A 104 -6.64 8.21 -9.83
N VAL A 105 -7.30 7.26 -9.17
CA VAL A 105 -6.98 6.87 -7.80
C VAL A 105 -6.40 5.46 -7.78
N TYR A 106 -5.19 5.32 -7.21
CA TYR A 106 -4.60 4.01 -6.97
C TYR A 106 -5.33 3.30 -5.83
N THR A 107 -6.24 2.40 -6.19
CA THR A 107 -7.04 1.63 -5.23
C THR A 107 -6.62 0.17 -5.29
N LYS A 108 -6.61 -0.50 -4.13
CA LYS A 108 -6.38 -1.94 -4.06
C LYS A 108 -7.54 -2.66 -4.75
N MET A 109 -7.23 -3.58 -5.68
CA MET A 109 -8.26 -4.43 -6.28
C MET A 109 -9.02 -5.18 -5.19
N ASP A 110 -10.34 -5.22 -5.33
CA ASP A 110 -11.16 -6.05 -4.45
C ASP A 110 -10.74 -7.51 -4.64
N ARG A 111 -10.33 -8.14 -3.53
CA ARG A 111 -9.89 -9.53 -3.51
C ARG A 111 -11.03 -10.49 -3.19
N THR A 112 -12.26 -9.99 -3.14
CA THR A 112 -13.43 -10.84 -3.11
C THR A 112 -13.58 -11.50 -4.48
N LEU A 113 -13.05 -12.72 -4.61
CA LEU A 113 -13.52 -13.60 -5.67
C LEU A 113 -15.03 -13.75 -5.47
N PRO A 114 -15.87 -13.33 -6.42
CA PRO A 114 -17.31 -13.47 -6.26
C PRO A 114 -17.60 -14.95 -5.98
N LEU A 115 -18.38 -15.21 -4.93
CA LEU A 115 -18.84 -16.55 -4.60
C LEU A 115 -19.91 -16.92 -5.63
N THR A 116 -19.46 -17.29 -6.83
CA THR A 116 -20.30 -17.67 -7.96
C THR A 116 -21.18 -18.86 -7.57
N THR A 117 -22.30 -19.03 -8.28
CA THR A 117 -23.19 -20.17 -8.12
C THR A 117 -22.45 -21.50 -8.25
N VAL A 118 -21.47 -21.57 -9.17
CA VAL A 118 -20.57 -22.71 -9.35
C VAL A 118 -19.73 -22.98 -8.10
N HIS A 119 -19.15 -21.95 -7.48
CA HIS A 119 -18.40 -22.12 -6.23
C HIS A 119 -19.28 -22.60 -5.09
N LYS A 120 -20.55 -22.14 -5.01
CA LYS A 120 -21.51 -22.61 -4.01
C LYS A 120 -21.85 -24.09 -4.22
N ALA A 121 -22.15 -24.48 -5.45
CA ALA A 121 -22.45 -25.87 -5.79
C ALA A 121 -21.27 -26.82 -5.50
N ALA A 122 -20.04 -26.41 -5.85
CA ALA A 122 -18.84 -27.21 -5.56
C ALA A 122 -18.60 -27.37 -4.05
N ARG A 123 -18.87 -26.33 -3.26
CA ARG A 123 -18.79 -26.41 -1.79
C ARG A 123 -19.86 -27.33 -1.20
N MET A 124 -21.09 -27.27 -1.73
CA MET A 124 -22.18 -28.16 -1.31
C MET A 124 -21.88 -29.62 -1.66
N ALA A 125 -21.44 -29.90 -2.89
CA ALA A 125 -21.05 -31.24 -3.33
C ALA A 125 -19.90 -31.82 -2.48
N TRP A 126 -18.90 -30.99 -2.15
CA TRP A 126 -17.83 -31.39 -1.25
C TRP A 126 -18.36 -31.72 0.15
N ALA A 127 -19.25 -30.89 0.69
CA ALA A 127 -19.86 -31.13 2.00
C ALA A 127 -20.71 -32.41 1.99
N GLU A 128 -21.53 -32.64 0.97
CA GLU A 128 -22.32 -33.87 0.81
C GLU A 128 -21.45 -35.13 0.75
N GLU A 129 -20.32 -35.11 0.01
CA GLU A 129 -19.36 -36.23 -0.06
C GLU A 129 -18.76 -36.56 1.31
N HIS A 130 -18.52 -35.54 2.15
CA HIS A 130 -17.78 -35.67 3.40
C HIS A 130 -18.69 -35.74 4.65
N ILE A 131 -19.97 -35.32 4.56
CA ILE A 131 -20.98 -35.51 5.62
C ILE A 131 -21.40 -36.99 5.72
N LEU A 132 -21.46 -37.69 4.58
CA LEU A 132 -21.83 -39.11 4.52
C LEU A 132 -20.63 -40.06 4.79
N ASN A 133 -19.40 -39.54 4.79
CA ASN A 133 -18.17 -40.30 5.05
C ASN A 133 -17.33 -39.64 6.18
N PRO A 134 -17.79 -39.66 7.45
CA PRO A 134 -16.98 -39.17 8.57
C PRO A 134 -15.67 -39.95 8.74
N ASP A 135 -15.59 -41.18 8.20
CA ASP A 135 -14.46 -42.11 8.30
C ASP A 135 -13.36 -41.90 7.24
N GLY A 136 -13.44 -40.85 6.42
CA GLY A 136 -12.45 -40.54 5.37
C GLY A 136 -11.02 -40.30 5.91
N PHE A 137 -10.87 -40.12 7.22
CA PHE A 137 -9.58 -40.13 7.91
C PHE A 137 -9.25 -41.56 8.37
N LYS A 138 -8.70 -42.37 7.45
CA LYS A 138 -8.20 -43.71 7.80
C LYS A 138 -7.00 -43.58 8.75
N TYR A 139 -7.16 -43.98 10.00
CA TYR A 139 -6.04 -44.22 10.91
C TYR A 139 -5.33 -45.51 10.50
N TYR A 140 -4.00 -45.51 10.49
CA TYR A 140 -3.19 -46.71 10.23
C TYR A 140 -2.02 -46.80 11.21
N TRP A 141 -1.63 -48.04 11.55
CA TRP A 141 -0.45 -48.29 12.38
C TRP A 141 0.81 -48.05 11.54
N ARG A 142 1.66 -47.13 11.99
CA ARG A 142 2.87 -46.73 11.28
C ARG A 142 4.13 -47.24 11.98
N ASP A 143 4.98 -47.92 11.23
CA ASP A 143 6.37 -48.19 11.62
C ASP A 143 7.19 -46.89 11.56
N MET A 144 7.82 -46.51 12.68
CA MET A 144 8.58 -45.26 12.83
C MET A 144 9.85 -45.21 11.97
N ARG A 145 10.34 -46.35 11.47
CA ARG A 145 11.55 -46.44 10.65
C ARG A 145 11.33 -46.04 9.18
N ARG A 146 10.08 -45.84 8.76
CA ARG A 146 9.73 -45.43 7.39
C ARG A 146 9.16 -44.01 7.36
N PRO A 147 9.44 -43.22 6.30
CA PRO A 147 8.87 -41.88 6.16
C PRO A 147 7.33 -41.95 6.08
N ALA A 148 6.67 -40.86 6.50
CA ALA A 148 5.22 -40.82 6.55
C ALA A 148 4.64 -40.99 5.14
N GLN A 149 3.63 -41.83 4.97
CA GLN A 149 2.91 -41.87 3.70
C GLN A 149 2.14 -40.57 3.53
N SER A 150 2.46 -39.82 2.48
CA SER A 150 1.71 -38.67 2.04
C SER A 150 0.66 -39.12 1.02
N PHE A 151 -0.61 -39.13 1.43
CA PHE A 151 -1.70 -39.28 0.47
C PHE A 151 -1.84 -37.97 -0.31
N VAL A 152 -1.63 -38.03 -1.63
CA VAL A 152 -1.79 -36.86 -2.50
C VAL A 152 -3.27 -36.65 -2.82
N ARG A 153 -4.03 -36.07 -1.88
CA ARG A 153 -5.19 -35.25 -2.24
C ARG A 153 -4.76 -33.80 -2.01
N ARG A 154 -4.27 -33.15 -3.08
CA ARG A 154 -3.95 -31.72 -3.03
C ARG A 154 -5.23 -30.95 -2.76
N GLN A 155 -5.40 -30.44 -1.54
CA GLN A 155 -6.25 -29.29 -1.29
C GLN A 155 -5.54 -28.09 -1.92
N ASN A 156 -5.77 -27.85 -3.21
CA ASN A 156 -5.19 -26.70 -3.88
C ASN A 156 -5.65 -25.44 -3.16
N GLY A 157 -4.65 -24.68 -2.69
CA GLY A 157 -4.77 -23.58 -1.75
C GLY A 157 -5.78 -22.52 -2.19
N GLY A 158 -6.65 -22.15 -1.26
CA GLY A 158 -7.70 -21.17 -1.49
C GLY A 158 -8.46 -20.81 -0.23
N GLY A 159 -7.74 -20.55 0.87
CA GLY A 159 -8.30 -19.95 2.08
C GLY A 159 -8.94 -20.97 3.02
N SER A 160 -8.37 -21.06 4.22
CA SER A 160 -9.06 -21.53 5.42
C SER A 160 -10.33 -20.70 5.61
N VAL A 161 -11.44 -21.13 5.01
CA VAL A 161 -12.78 -20.68 5.39
C VAL A 161 -13.34 -21.81 6.23
N MET A 162 -13.13 -21.64 7.54
CA MET A 162 -13.62 -22.50 8.60
C MET A 162 -15.06 -22.94 8.33
N VAL A 163 -15.27 -24.25 8.28
CA VAL A 163 -16.57 -24.92 8.36
C VAL A 163 -17.11 -24.74 9.79
N TRP A 164 -17.41 -23.50 10.18
CA TRP A 164 -18.18 -23.18 11.38
C TRP A 164 -19.61 -22.72 11.04
N GLY A 165 -19.89 -22.50 9.74
CA GLY A 165 -21.17 -21.98 9.26
C GLY A 165 -22.19 -23.04 8.80
N THR A 166 -21.94 -24.34 9.03
CA THR A 166 -22.86 -25.41 8.60
C THR A 166 -23.49 -26.19 9.76
N PHE A 167 -23.59 -25.59 10.94
CA PHE A 167 -24.69 -25.99 11.80
C PHE A 167 -25.95 -25.37 11.19
N SER A 168 -26.85 -26.19 10.65
CA SER A 168 -28.16 -25.70 10.24
C SER A 168 -28.77 -24.97 11.45
N ALA A 169 -29.43 -23.82 11.23
CA ALA A 169 -30.08 -23.10 12.32
C ALA A 169 -30.96 -24.05 13.15
N GLN A 170 -31.56 -25.04 12.49
CA GLN A 170 -32.31 -26.13 13.12
C GLN A 170 -31.47 -26.99 14.06
N ALA A 171 -30.28 -27.45 13.64
CA ALA A 171 -29.40 -28.26 14.48
C ALA A 171 -28.87 -27.50 15.71
N VAL A 172 -28.61 -26.20 15.55
CA VAL A 172 -28.27 -25.32 16.67
C VAL A 172 -29.45 -25.23 17.63
N MET A 173 -30.64 -24.87 17.14
CA MET A 173 -31.83 -24.74 17.98
C MET A 173 -32.18 -26.06 18.70
N THR A 174 -32.10 -27.21 18.03
CA THR A 174 -32.33 -28.51 18.68
C THR A 174 -31.30 -28.82 19.76
N ALA A 175 -30.04 -28.44 19.57
CA ALA A 175 -29.01 -28.62 20.58
C ALA A 175 -29.22 -27.67 21.76
N TRP A 176 -29.66 -26.44 21.52
CA TRP A 176 -30.02 -25.48 22.58
C TRP A 176 -31.24 -25.95 23.38
N ASP A 177 -32.27 -26.46 22.71
CA ASP A 177 -33.48 -26.98 23.35
C ASP A 177 -33.22 -28.28 24.13
N SER A 178 -32.16 -29.02 23.79
CA SER A 178 -31.73 -30.22 24.53
C SER A 178 -31.00 -29.93 25.85
N ILE A 179 -30.64 -28.66 26.10
CA ILE A 179 -29.99 -28.27 27.36
C ILE A 179 -31.08 -28.07 28.41
N GLU A 180 -31.01 -28.85 29.49
CA GLU A 180 -31.95 -28.73 30.60
C GLU A 180 -31.94 -27.31 31.20
N GLN A 181 -33.12 -26.71 31.31
CA GLN A 181 -33.30 -25.37 31.88
C GLN A 181 -32.74 -25.25 33.30
N GLU A 182 -32.79 -26.33 34.08
CA GLU A 182 -32.23 -26.40 35.43
C GLU A 182 -30.71 -26.19 35.44
N TYR A 183 -30.01 -26.69 34.42
CA TYR A 183 -28.57 -26.47 34.25
C TYR A 183 -28.27 -24.99 33.96
N LEU A 184 -29.06 -24.35 33.10
CA LEU A 184 -28.93 -22.94 32.79
C LEU A 184 -29.20 -22.05 34.01
N LEU A 185 -30.22 -22.36 34.80
CA LEU A 185 -30.53 -21.65 36.04
C LEU A 185 -29.39 -21.77 37.06
N LYS A 186 -28.85 -22.97 37.28
CA LYS A 186 -27.66 -23.17 38.14
C LYS A 186 -26.46 -22.36 37.66
N LEU A 187 -26.27 -22.23 36.34
CA LEU A 187 -25.18 -21.45 35.76
C LEU A 187 -25.36 -19.94 36.00
N VAL A 188 -26.59 -19.43 35.86
CA VAL A 188 -26.94 -18.03 36.11
C VAL A 188 -26.88 -17.70 37.60
N GLU A 189 -27.40 -18.55 38.47
CA GLU A 189 -27.38 -18.36 39.92
C GLU A 189 -25.94 -18.39 40.49
N SER A 190 -25.05 -19.17 39.87
CA SER A 190 -23.64 -19.23 40.25
C SER A 190 -22.79 -18.08 39.69
N MET A 191 -23.30 -17.26 38.76
CA MET A 191 -22.57 -16.15 38.13
C MET A 191 -21.95 -15.17 39.13
N PRO A 192 -22.66 -14.65 40.15
CA PRO A 192 -22.09 -13.68 41.07
C PRO A 192 -20.85 -14.21 41.80
N ARG A 193 -20.86 -15.48 42.22
CA ARG A 193 -19.72 -16.14 42.89
C ARG A 193 -18.54 -16.32 41.96
N ARG A 194 -18.80 -16.71 40.71
CA ARG A 194 -17.78 -16.88 39.66
C ARG A 194 -17.15 -15.54 39.29
N PHE A 195 -17.94 -14.47 39.16
CA PHE A 195 -17.44 -13.12 38.94
C PHE A 195 -16.57 -12.64 40.10
N LEU A 196 -17.01 -12.83 41.35
CA LEU A 196 -16.21 -12.49 42.53
C LEU A 196 -14.89 -13.27 42.59
N ALA A 197 -14.90 -14.55 42.22
CA ALA A 197 -13.68 -15.37 42.13
C ALA A 197 -12.71 -14.82 41.08
N VAL A 198 -13.19 -14.47 39.88
CA VAL A 198 -12.37 -13.88 38.82
C VAL A 198 -11.80 -12.51 39.23
N ILE A 199 -12.61 -11.66 39.88
CA ILE A 199 -12.17 -10.35 40.37
C ILE A 199 -11.09 -10.51 41.44
N LYS A 200 -11.24 -11.46 42.38
CA LYS A 200 -10.21 -11.77 43.39
C LYS A 200 -8.92 -12.27 42.76
N GLN A 201 -9.00 -13.13 41.75
CA GLN A 201 -7.83 -13.68 41.06
C GLN A 201 -7.08 -12.62 40.23
N LYS A 202 -7.80 -11.69 39.59
CA LYS A 202 -7.20 -10.59 38.81
C LYS A 202 -6.64 -9.45 39.68
N ARG A 203 -7.20 -9.21 40.87
CA ARG A 203 -6.63 -8.23 41.83
C ARG A 203 -5.26 -8.65 42.41
N GLY A 204 -4.81 -9.89 42.19
CA GLY A 204 -3.47 -10.34 42.57
C GLY A 204 -2.33 -9.90 41.63
N LEU A 205 -2.65 -9.38 40.44
CA LEU A 205 -1.66 -9.00 39.40
C LEU A 205 -1.31 -7.51 39.38
N THR A 206 -1.92 -6.70 40.24
CA THR A 206 -1.51 -5.31 40.49
C THR A 206 -0.95 -5.20 41.90
N LYS A 207 0.26 -5.72 42.11
CA LYS A 207 1.16 -5.15 43.10
C LYS A 207 1.91 -4.02 42.41
N CYS A 208 1.80 -2.82 42.98
CA CYS A 208 2.76 -1.73 42.77
C CYS A 208 4.18 -2.21 43.04
#